data_AF-A0AAP0JA42-F1
#
_entry.id   AF-A0AAP0JA42-F1
#
_cell.length_a   1.000
_cell.length_b   1.000
_cell.length_c   1.000
_cell.angle_alpha   90.00
_cell.angle_beta   90.00
_cell.angle_gamma   90.00
#
_symmetry.space_group_name_H-M   'P 1'
#
loop_
_entity.id
_entity.type
_entity.pdbx_description
1 polymer ?
#
loop_
_entity_poly.entity_id
_entity_poly.type
_entity_poly.pdbx_seq_one_letter_code
_entity_poly.pdbx_strand_id
1 'polypeptide(L)'
;MVEERRTYIIHMDKSWMPVPFTTHHHWYTSTLASLVMNGFSAVLTESQLDQLEIPGYIASYPERFGQLHTTHTKNFVGLKKFAGLWPKGGFSDDMIIGIVDTGIWPESESFKDHGMPLVPERWRGTCEKGTDFNSSLYNRKLIGA
;
A
#
# COMPACT_ATOMS: atom_id res chain seq x y z
N MET A 1 -16.75 20.64 29.80
CA MET A 1 -17.02 19.64 28.75
C MET A 1 -15.67 19.13 28.29
N VAL A 2 -15.48 17.82 28.15
CA VAL A 2 -14.19 17.25 27.69
C VAL A 2 -14.17 17.33 26.17
N GLU A 3 -13.14 17.94 25.59
CA GLU A 3 -12.96 17.98 24.14
C GLU A 3 -12.61 16.60 23.59
N GLU A 4 -13.22 16.24 22.46
CA GLU A 4 -12.97 15.00 21.75
C GLU A 4 -11.58 15.04 21.10
N ARG A 5 -10.85 13.92 21.19
CA ARG A 5 -9.56 13.74 20.53
C ARG A 5 -9.71 12.91 19.26
N ARG A 6 -9.11 13.36 18.16
CA ARG A 6 -9.14 12.69 16.86
C ARG A 6 -7.75 12.58 16.27
N THR A 7 -7.56 11.61 15.39
CA THR A 7 -6.32 11.44 14.61
C THR A 7 -6.30 12.43 13.45
N TYR A 8 -5.20 13.17 13.32
CA TYR A 8 -4.94 14.06 12.19
C TYR A 8 -3.62 13.67 11.53
N ILE A 9 -3.61 13.74 10.20
CA ILE A 9 -2.40 13.65 9.39
C ILE A 9 -1.87 15.08 9.21
N ILE A 10 -0.69 15.35 9.76
CA ILE A 10 -0.01 16.64 9.71
C ILE A 10 0.99 16.64 8.55
N HIS A 11 0.73 17.46 7.54
CA HIS A 11 1.59 17.65 6.38
C HIS A 11 2.58 18.77 6.65
N MET A 12 3.85 18.48 6.40
CA MET A 12 5.01 19.30 6.72
C MET A 12 5.84 19.59 5.48
N ASP A 13 6.52 20.73 5.48
CA ASP A 13 7.61 21.02 4.55
C ASP A 13 8.78 20.08 4.85
N LYS A 14 9.25 19.40 3.81
CA LYS A 14 10.35 18.43 3.88
C LYS A 14 11.62 19.03 4.49
N SER A 15 11.91 20.31 4.24
CA SER A 15 13.11 21.00 4.75
C SER A 15 13.11 21.17 6.28
N TRP A 16 11.93 21.10 6.89
CA TRP A 16 11.72 21.21 8.33
C TRP A 16 11.42 19.87 9.00
N MET A 17 11.34 18.77 8.24
CA MET A 17 11.17 17.45 8.85
C MET A 17 12.42 17.06 9.64
N PRO A 18 12.27 16.59 10.90
CA PRO A 18 13.39 16.05 11.64
C PRO A 18 13.98 14.86 10.87
N VAL A 19 15.32 14.78 10.84
CA VAL A 19 16.03 13.63 10.26
C VAL A 19 15.49 12.36 10.91
N PRO A 20 14.97 11.38 10.15
CA PRO A 20 14.31 10.24 10.76
C PRO A 20 15.30 9.49 11.67
N PHE A 21 14.82 9.05 12.83
CA PHE A 21 15.66 8.41 13.85
C PHE A 21 16.40 7.16 13.32
N THR A 22 17.46 6.78 14.04
CA THR A 22 18.65 6.03 13.59
C THR A 22 18.51 4.51 13.37
N THR A 23 17.32 3.90 13.45
CA THR A 23 17.16 2.44 13.24
C THR A 23 15.95 2.09 12.35
N HIS A 24 16.05 1.00 11.58
CA HIS A 24 15.31 0.62 10.33
C HIS A 24 15.64 1.42 9.04
N HIS A 25 16.62 2.32 9.13
CA HIS A 25 16.90 3.37 8.14
C HIS A 25 17.47 2.90 6.77
N HIS A 26 17.97 1.66 6.64
CA HIS A 26 18.70 1.25 5.44
C HIS A 26 17.82 0.65 4.32
N TRP A 27 16.61 0.18 4.63
CA TRP A 27 15.62 -0.25 3.64
C TRP A 27 14.84 0.96 3.09
N TYR A 28 14.42 1.84 4.00
CA TYR A 28 13.60 3.02 3.72
C TYR A 28 14.32 3.99 2.78
N THR A 29 15.63 4.19 2.94
CA THR A 29 16.43 5.14 2.13
C THR A 29 16.51 4.81 0.64
N SER A 30 16.31 3.55 0.23
CA SER A 30 16.32 3.19 -1.20
C SER A 30 15.00 3.49 -1.92
N THR A 31 13.91 3.72 -1.18
CA THR A 31 12.55 3.90 -1.73
C THR A 31 12.09 5.37 -1.67
N LEU A 32 12.79 6.26 -0.96
CA LEU A 32 12.35 7.64 -0.66
C LEU A 32 12.94 8.75 -1.55
N ALA A 33 13.24 8.48 -2.82
CA ALA A 33 13.38 9.59 -3.77
C ALA A 33 12.03 10.26 -4.08
N SER A 34 10.90 9.61 -3.74
CA SER A 34 9.54 10.13 -3.90
C SER A 34 8.68 9.85 -2.67
N LEU A 35 8.86 10.64 -1.60
CA LEU A 35 7.85 10.74 -0.55
C LEU A 35 6.58 11.31 -1.18
N VAL A 36 5.49 10.54 -1.17
CA VAL A 36 4.18 11.00 -1.67
C VAL A 36 3.67 12.17 -0.81
N MET A 37 4.00 12.18 0.48
CA MET A 37 3.69 13.24 1.43
C MET A 37 4.72 13.26 2.56
N ASN A 38 5.08 14.44 3.05
CA ASN A 38 6.04 14.64 4.14
C ASN A 38 5.27 15.00 5.42
N GLY A 39 5.30 14.20 6.48
CA GLY A 39 4.43 14.48 7.63
C GLY A 39 4.45 13.43 8.72
N PHE A 40 3.54 13.58 9.68
CA PHE A 40 3.30 12.65 10.79
C PHE A 40 1.82 12.56 11.14
N SER A 41 1.43 11.55 11.93
CA SER A 41 0.09 11.42 12.48
C SER A 41 0.10 11.81 13.97
N ALA A 42 -0.91 12.54 14.42
CA ALA A 42 -1.05 12.96 15.81
C ALA A 42 -2.50 12.89 16.28
N VAL A 43 -2.69 12.57 17.56
CA VAL A 43 -4.01 12.58 18.21
C VAL A 43 -4.17 13.89 18.99
N LEU A 44 -5.07 14.76 18.52
CA LEU A 44 -5.24 16.12 19.00
C LEU A 44 -6.73 16.44 19.27
N THR A 45 -7.00 17.39 20.15
CA THR A 45 -8.31 18.08 20.17
C THR A 45 -8.31 19.23 19.16
N GLU A 46 -9.48 19.76 18.80
CA GLU A 46 -9.60 20.94 17.92
C GLU A 46 -8.82 22.15 18.49
N SER A 47 -8.90 22.41 19.80
CA SER A 47 -8.14 23.51 20.41
C SER A 47 -6.61 23.30 20.33
N GLN A 48 -6.14 22.05 20.45
CA GLN A 48 -4.73 21.72 20.26
C GLN A 48 -4.29 21.86 18.80
N LEU A 49 -5.19 21.59 17.86
CA LEU A 49 -4.95 21.76 16.42
C LEU A 49 -4.89 23.24 16.04
N ASP A 50 -5.80 24.07 16.57
CA ASP A 50 -5.82 25.52 16.36
C ASP A 50 -4.56 26.21 16.91
N GLN A 51 -3.96 25.63 17.95
CA GLN A 51 -2.71 26.10 18.58
C GLN A 51 -1.46 25.42 18.00
N LEU A 52 -1.58 24.66 16.92
CA LEU A 52 -0.46 23.91 16.34
C LEU A 52 0.51 24.85 15.60
N GLU A 53 1.47 25.40 16.33
CA GLU A 53 2.53 26.25 15.79
C GLU A 53 3.84 25.46 15.66
N ILE A 54 4.01 24.73 14.55
CA ILE A 54 5.23 23.98 14.26
C ILE A 54 5.88 24.55 12.98
N PRO A 55 7.18 24.89 13.00
CA PRO A 55 7.90 25.31 11.81
C PRO A 55 7.76 24.30 10.66
N GLY A 56 7.40 24.80 9.49
CA GLY A 56 7.17 23.96 8.31
C GLY A 56 5.82 23.26 8.27
N TYR A 57 4.88 23.56 9.17
CA TYR A 57 3.49 23.11 9.01
C TYR A 57 2.88 23.65 7.70
N ILE A 58 2.26 22.77 6.92
CA ILE A 58 1.56 23.11 5.68
C ILE A 58 0.05 22.99 5.86
N ALA A 59 -0.41 21.82 6.32
CA ALA A 59 -1.83 21.52 6.45
C ALA A 59 -2.05 20.35 7.40
N SER A 60 -3.27 20.25 7.94
CA SER A 60 -3.74 19.11 8.70
C SER A 60 -4.99 18.54 8.04
N TYR A 61 -5.12 17.22 8.10
CA TYR A 61 -6.26 16.50 7.55
C TYR A 61 -6.78 15.55 8.61
N PRO A 62 -8.08 15.56 8.96
CA PRO A 62 -8.63 14.53 9.83
C PRO A 62 -8.48 13.17 9.15
N GLU A 63 -8.14 12.15 9.92
CA GLU A 63 -8.12 10.77 9.46
C GLU A 63 -9.47 10.39 8.85
N ARG A 64 -9.43 9.68 7.71
CA ARG A 64 -10.63 9.17 7.05
C ARG A 64 -10.42 7.71 6.71
N PHE A 65 -11.43 6.91 7.01
CA PHE A 65 -11.48 5.51 6.62
C PHE A 65 -12.13 5.38 5.25
N GLY A 66 -11.53 4.58 4.37
CA GLY A 66 -12.14 4.21 3.10
C GLY A 66 -13.31 3.23 3.34
N GLN A 67 -14.40 3.40 2.60
CA GLN A 67 -15.49 2.42 2.58
C GLN A 67 -15.15 1.31 1.57
N LEU A 68 -15.31 0.05 1.97
CA LEU A 68 -15.10 -1.08 1.07
C LEU A 68 -16.14 -1.05 -0.06
N HIS A 69 -15.70 -0.83 -1.29
CA HIS A 69 -16.54 -0.92 -2.48
C HIS A 69 -16.12 -2.13 -3.29
N THR A 70 -16.92 -3.20 -3.32
CA THR A 70 -16.70 -4.30 -4.27
C THR A 70 -18.03 -4.89 -4.73
N THR A 71 -18.39 -4.71 -6.01
CA THR A 71 -19.38 -5.57 -6.67
C THR A 71 -19.24 -5.49 -8.20
N HIS A 72 -18.70 -6.56 -8.80
CA HIS A 72 -18.75 -6.90 -10.24
C HIS A 72 -17.64 -6.33 -11.16
N THR A 73 -16.55 -7.10 -11.33
CA THR A 73 -15.33 -6.58 -11.98
C THR A 73 -15.13 -6.98 -13.45
N LYS A 74 -15.35 -8.23 -13.88
CA LYS A 74 -14.91 -8.66 -15.24
C LYS A 74 -15.95 -8.45 -16.35
N ASN A 75 -17.20 -8.88 -16.12
CA ASN A 75 -18.28 -8.72 -17.10
C ASN A 75 -18.68 -7.26 -17.25
N PHE A 76 -18.62 -6.49 -16.15
CA PHE A 76 -18.92 -5.06 -16.15
C PHE A 76 -18.03 -4.26 -17.12
N VAL A 77 -16.73 -4.59 -17.17
CA VAL A 77 -15.77 -3.94 -18.09
C VAL A 77 -15.64 -4.65 -19.45
N GLY A 78 -16.47 -5.67 -19.72
CA GLY A 78 -16.55 -6.33 -21.04
C GLY A 78 -15.34 -7.15 -21.46
N LEU A 79 -14.51 -7.63 -20.52
CA LEU A 79 -13.33 -8.43 -20.83
C LEU A 79 -13.71 -9.83 -21.33
N LYS A 80 -13.10 -10.25 -22.45
CA LYS A 80 -13.36 -11.55 -23.11
C LYS A 80 -12.07 -12.35 -23.25
N LYS A 81 -12.14 -13.67 -23.04
CA LYS A 81 -10.98 -14.59 -23.07
C LYS A 81 -10.23 -14.59 -24.42
N PHE A 82 -10.97 -14.57 -25.52
CA PHE A 82 -10.42 -14.79 -26.86
C PHE A 82 -10.43 -13.54 -27.74
N ALA A 83 -10.79 -12.38 -27.19
CA ALA A 83 -10.87 -11.13 -27.95
C ALA A 83 -10.70 -9.91 -27.04
N GLY A 84 -10.31 -8.77 -27.62
CA GLY A 84 -10.19 -7.51 -26.89
C GLY A 84 -8.87 -7.36 -26.13
N LEU A 85 -8.92 -6.77 -24.94
CA LEU A 85 -7.72 -6.32 -24.22
C LEU A 85 -6.84 -7.47 -23.72
N TRP A 86 -7.42 -8.58 -23.27
CA TRP A 86 -6.64 -9.68 -22.69
C TRP A 86 -5.64 -10.31 -23.67
N PRO A 87 -6.04 -10.75 -24.89
CA PRO A 87 -5.06 -11.25 -25.86
C PRO A 87 -4.07 -10.17 -26.31
N LYS A 88 -4.51 -8.91 -26.47
CA LYS A 88 -3.66 -7.81 -26.93
C LYS A 88 -2.61 -7.38 -25.91
N GLY A 89 -2.95 -7.44 -24.62
CA GLY A 89 -2.06 -7.10 -23.51
C GLY A 89 -1.27 -8.29 -22.97
N GLY A 90 -1.27 -9.42 -23.68
CA GLY A 90 -0.57 -10.64 -23.25
C GLY A 90 -0.97 -11.08 -21.84
N PHE A 91 -2.26 -10.97 -21.52
CA PHE A 91 -2.82 -11.34 -20.21
C PHE A 91 -2.13 -10.72 -18.98
N SER A 92 -1.38 -9.61 -19.17
CA SER A 92 -0.58 -8.96 -18.14
C SER A 92 0.57 -9.82 -17.59
N ASP A 93 1.13 -10.71 -18.40
CA ASP A 93 2.16 -11.70 -18.01
C ASP A 93 3.46 -11.12 -17.44
N ASP A 94 3.78 -9.84 -17.68
CA ASP A 94 4.95 -9.12 -17.11
C ASP A 94 4.55 -7.95 -16.19
N MET A 95 3.28 -7.90 -15.75
CA MET A 95 2.79 -6.86 -14.85
C MET A 95 2.71 -7.38 -13.41
N ILE A 96 3.24 -6.60 -12.47
CA ILE A 96 3.15 -6.88 -11.04
C ILE A 96 2.13 -5.91 -10.44
N ILE A 97 1.11 -6.46 -9.80
CA ILE A 97 0.04 -5.68 -9.16
C ILE A 97 0.20 -5.82 -7.64
N GLY A 98 0.52 -4.72 -6.96
CA GLY A 98 0.47 -4.64 -5.51
C GLY A 98 -0.94 -4.35 -5.02
N ILE A 99 -1.38 -5.03 -3.96
CA ILE A 99 -2.68 -4.82 -3.33
C ILE A 99 -2.44 -4.46 -1.87
N VAL A 100 -2.94 -3.29 -1.45
CA VAL A 100 -3.00 -2.93 -0.03
C VAL A 100 -4.32 -3.45 0.52
N ASP A 101 -4.25 -4.53 1.30
CA ASP A 101 -5.42 -5.25 1.80
C ASP A 101 -5.24 -5.59 3.29
N THR A 102 -6.29 -6.14 3.87
CA THR A 102 -6.37 -6.71 5.22
C THR A 102 -5.65 -8.06 5.36
N GLY A 103 -5.18 -8.64 4.26
CA GLY A 103 -4.49 -9.93 4.24
C GLY A 103 -4.77 -10.71 2.95
N ILE A 104 -4.37 -11.98 2.95
CA ILE A 104 -4.59 -12.89 1.82
C ILE A 104 -4.75 -14.33 2.32
N TRP A 105 -5.52 -15.12 1.58
CA TRP A 105 -5.72 -16.56 1.81
C TRP A 105 -4.97 -17.34 0.72
N PRO A 106 -3.64 -17.57 0.88
CA PRO A 106 -2.75 -18.01 -0.22
C PRO A 106 -3.10 -19.39 -0.78
N GLU A 107 -3.76 -20.25 -0.02
CA GLU A 107 -4.20 -21.58 -0.43
C GLU A 107 -5.41 -21.58 -1.37
N SER A 108 -6.06 -20.43 -1.58
CA SER A 108 -7.20 -20.33 -2.49
C SER A 108 -6.81 -20.74 -3.92
N GLU A 109 -7.72 -21.46 -4.60
CA GLU A 109 -7.54 -21.86 -6.00
C GLU A 109 -7.21 -20.69 -6.94
N SER A 110 -7.66 -19.47 -6.60
CA SER A 110 -7.41 -18.26 -7.38
C SER A 110 -5.93 -17.84 -7.41
N PHE A 111 -5.11 -18.34 -6.48
CA PHE A 111 -3.68 -18.06 -6.37
C PHE A 111 -2.79 -19.21 -6.84
N LYS A 112 -3.36 -20.28 -7.41
CA LYS A 112 -2.56 -21.31 -8.08
C LYS A 112 -1.86 -20.74 -9.32
N ASP A 113 -0.68 -21.25 -9.60
CA ASP A 113 0.22 -20.71 -10.62
C ASP A 113 0.22 -21.51 -11.95
N HIS A 114 -0.80 -22.35 -12.15
CA HIS A 114 -0.95 -23.13 -13.39
C HIS A 114 -1.04 -22.19 -14.60
N GLY A 115 -0.12 -22.38 -15.55
CA GLY A 115 -0.02 -21.54 -16.75
C GLY A 115 0.57 -20.15 -16.52
N MET A 116 1.10 -19.85 -15.32
CA MET A 116 1.81 -18.61 -15.05
C MET A 116 3.27 -18.69 -15.51
N PRO A 117 3.79 -17.62 -16.13
CA PRO A 117 5.22 -17.51 -16.48
C PRO A 117 6.10 -17.45 -15.23
N LEU A 118 7.42 -17.44 -15.41
CA LEU A 118 8.37 -17.20 -14.32
C LEU A 118 8.18 -15.80 -13.72
N VAL A 119 8.52 -15.66 -12.45
CA VAL A 119 8.52 -14.35 -11.77
C VAL A 119 9.50 -13.43 -12.49
N PRO A 120 9.10 -12.19 -12.87
CA PRO A 120 9.99 -11.27 -13.56
C PRO A 120 11.28 -11.01 -12.77
N GLU A 121 12.44 -11.04 -13.42
CA GLU A 121 13.76 -10.84 -12.76
C GLU A 121 13.89 -9.47 -12.08
N ARG A 122 13.09 -8.49 -12.52
CA ARG A 122 13.02 -7.15 -11.93
C ARG A 122 12.32 -7.12 -10.56
N TRP A 123 11.63 -8.18 -10.17
CA TRP A 123 10.97 -8.28 -8.87
C TRP A 123 12.00 -8.33 -7.74
N ARG A 124 11.82 -7.49 -6.72
CA ARG A 124 12.71 -7.39 -5.56
C ARG A 124 11.97 -7.50 -4.21
N GLY A 125 10.68 -7.79 -4.24
CA GLY A 125 9.91 -7.98 -3.02
C GLY A 125 10.26 -9.29 -2.33
N THR A 126 9.84 -9.43 -1.09
CA THR A 126 10.15 -10.57 -0.23
C THR A 126 8.91 -11.38 0.09
N CYS A 127 9.16 -12.60 0.54
CA CYS A 127 8.18 -13.52 1.07
C CYS A 127 8.31 -13.48 2.60
N GLU A 128 7.55 -12.61 3.25
CA GLU A 128 7.64 -12.50 4.70
C GLU A 128 6.98 -13.72 5.37
N LYS A 129 7.58 -14.19 6.46
CA LYS A 129 7.04 -15.29 7.27
C LYS A 129 6.24 -14.68 8.41
N GLY A 130 5.03 -15.21 8.63
CA GLY A 130 4.15 -14.80 9.71
C GLY A 130 3.49 -15.99 10.39
N THR A 131 2.57 -15.71 11.30
CA THR A 131 1.72 -16.75 11.91
C THR A 131 0.93 -17.45 10.81
N ASP A 132 1.07 -18.78 10.72
CA ASP A 132 0.46 -19.63 9.69
C ASP A 132 0.78 -19.23 8.23
N PHE A 133 1.76 -18.35 8.03
CA PHE A 133 2.20 -17.89 6.72
C PHE A 133 3.67 -18.24 6.52
N ASN A 134 3.95 -19.31 5.78
CA ASN A 134 5.31 -19.77 5.53
C ASN A 134 5.74 -19.55 4.08
N SER A 135 7.05 -19.60 3.83
CA SER A 135 7.63 -19.31 2.51
C SER A 135 7.21 -20.29 1.40
N SER A 136 6.64 -21.45 1.73
CA SER A 136 6.17 -22.41 0.72
C SER A 136 4.81 -22.04 0.11
N LEU A 137 4.11 -21.07 0.69
CA LEU A 137 2.81 -20.58 0.19
C LEU A 137 2.95 -19.61 -1.00
N TYR A 138 4.15 -19.10 -1.24
CA TYR A 138 4.47 -18.24 -2.38
C TYR A 138 4.79 -19.08 -3.62
N ASN A 139 4.41 -18.57 -4.78
CA ASN A 139 4.54 -19.27 -6.06
C ASN A 139 4.67 -18.26 -7.22
N ARG A 140 4.50 -18.68 -8.49
CA ARG A 140 4.62 -17.74 -9.63
C ARG A 140 3.45 -16.75 -9.78
N LYS A 141 2.37 -16.93 -9.01
CA LYS A 141 1.19 -16.06 -8.97
C LYS A 141 1.24 -15.09 -7.78
N LEU A 142 1.43 -15.62 -6.57
CA LEU A 142 1.64 -14.85 -5.35
C LEU A 142 3.15 -14.78 -5.07
N ILE A 143 3.78 -13.70 -5.54
CA ILE A 143 5.24 -13.57 -5.59
C ILE A 143 5.85 -12.81 -4.39
N GLY A 144 5.00 -12.26 -3.52
CA GLY A 144 5.39 -11.65 -2.25
C GLY A 144 4.19 -11.08 -1.50
N ALA A 145 4.35 -10.99 -0.18
CA ALA A 145 3.40 -10.51 0.81
C ALA A 145 4.15 -10.30 2.13
#